data_AF-A0A329YGH3-F1
#
_entry.id   AF-A0A329YGH3-F1
#
_cell.length_a   1.000
_cell.length_b   1.000
_cell.length_c   1.000
_cell.angle_alpha   90.00
_cell.angle_beta   90.00
_cell.angle_gamma   90.00
#
_symmetry.space_group_name_H-M   'P 1'
#
loop_
_entity.id
_entity.type
_entity.pdbx_description
1 polymer ?
#
loop_
_entity_poly.entity_id
_entity_poly.type
_entity_poly.pdbx_seq_one_letter_code
_entity_poly.pdbx_strand_id
1 'polypeptide(L)'
;MNSPFLIAGELEAGSHRLVQRVYYEDTDFSGLVYHARYLHFLERGRTDYLRCLGVEQRELLNADEEGLVFVVHRMEIDFKGPARMDDVLTIRTVTEKAGGAKMVLSQEIRRGDTLLIAAKVIIAVINAKGRPRRLPEKLAAQMLAASENAG
;
A
#
# COMPACT_ATOMS: atom_id res chain seq x y z
N MET A 1 24.92 -1.90 4.42
CA MET A 1 24.07 -2.34 5.54
C MET A 1 22.84 -2.98 4.94
N ASN A 2 22.67 -4.30 5.05
CA ASN A 2 21.48 -4.98 4.54
C ASN A 2 20.27 -4.51 5.36
N SER A 3 19.34 -3.82 4.70
CA SER A 3 18.03 -3.51 5.29
C SER A 3 17.36 -4.84 5.67
N PRO A 4 16.88 -5.01 6.92
CA PRO A 4 16.17 -6.22 7.35
C PRO A 4 14.85 -6.45 6.59
N PHE A 5 14.48 -5.55 5.68
CA PHE A 5 13.21 -5.54 4.96
C PHE A 5 13.36 -5.83 3.47
N LEU A 6 14.27 -6.71 3.07
CA LEU A 6 14.44 -7.14 1.67
C LEU A 6 13.11 -7.56 0.99
N ILE A 7 12.18 -8.15 1.75
CA ILE A 7 10.87 -8.57 1.23
C ILE A 7 9.84 -7.44 1.17
N ALA A 8 10.05 -6.34 1.88
CA ALA A 8 9.12 -5.21 1.91
C ALA A 8 9.30 -4.29 0.69
N GLY A 9 10.25 -4.59 -0.20
CA GLY A 9 10.61 -3.70 -1.28
C GLY A 9 11.39 -2.48 -0.80
N GLU A 10 11.29 -1.38 -1.53
CA GLU A 10 12.16 -0.23 -1.35
C GLU A 10 11.42 1.10 -1.53
N LEU A 11 11.95 2.15 -0.88
CA LEU A 11 11.54 3.51 -1.17
C LEU A 11 12.35 4.00 -2.37
N GLU A 12 11.64 4.47 -3.38
CA GLU A 12 12.19 5.15 -4.54
C GLU A 12 11.88 6.65 -4.43
N ALA A 13 12.45 7.41 -5.36
CA ALA A 13 12.12 8.81 -5.61
C ALA A 13 10.59 9.02 -5.73
N GLY A 14 9.96 9.45 -4.62
CA GLY A 14 8.54 9.77 -4.53
C GLY A 14 7.58 8.59 -4.57
N SER A 15 8.02 7.38 -4.23
CA SER A 15 7.13 6.22 -4.06
C SER A 15 7.75 5.10 -3.25
N HIS A 16 6.91 4.15 -2.85
CA HIS A 16 7.33 2.80 -2.48
C HIS A 16 7.11 1.83 -3.63
N ARG A 17 8.05 0.90 -3.81
CA ARG A 17 8.01 -0.16 -4.81
C ARG A 17 8.08 -1.53 -4.14
N LEU A 18 7.09 -2.37 -4.40
CA LEU A 18 7.04 -3.78 -3.99
C LEU A 18 6.92 -4.69 -5.23
N VAL A 19 7.69 -5.77 -5.26
CA VAL A 19 7.63 -6.77 -6.34
C VAL A 19 6.91 -8.02 -5.85
N GLN A 20 5.93 -8.50 -6.62
CA GLN A 20 5.23 -9.75 -6.33
C GLN A 20 5.08 -10.59 -7.58
N ARG A 21 5.11 -11.92 -7.42
CA ARG A 21 4.78 -12.86 -8.48
C ARG A 21 3.33 -13.28 -8.37
N VAL A 22 2.67 -13.43 -9.51
CA VAL A 22 1.35 -14.07 -9.59
C VAL A 22 1.51 -15.58 -9.43
N TYR A 23 0.81 -16.15 -8.45
CA TYR A 23 0.75 -17.59 -8.21
C TYR A 23 -0.61 -18.17 -8.64
N TYR A 24 -0.71 -19.50 -8.63
CA TYR A 24 -1.92 -20.20 -9.04
C TYR A 24 -3.15 -19.79 -8.20
N GLU A 25 -2.95 -19.49 -6.91
CA GLU A 25 -4.03 -19.00 -6.03
C GLU A 25 -4.56 -17.61 -6.39
N ASP A 26 -3.85 -16.88 -7.25
CA ASP A 26 -4.26 -15.55 -7.69
C ASP A 26 -5.16 -15.60 -8.93
N THR A 27 -5.24 -16.73 -9.62
CA THR A 27 -5.96 -16.87 -10.89
C THR A 27 -7.35 -17.49 -10.71
N ASP A 28 -8.22 -17.30 -11.71
CA ASP A 28 -9.51 -17.98 -11.80
C ASP A 28 -9.61 -18.85 -13.07
N PHE A 29 -10.80 -19.41 -13.33
CA PHE A 29 -11.04 -20.31 -14.47
C PHE A 29 -10.76 -19.67 -15.85
N SER A 30 -10.67 -18.34 -15.94
CA SER A 30 -10.29 -17.63 -17.16
C SER A 30 -8.79 -17.72 -17.47
N GLY A 31 -7.97 -18.20 -16.53
CA GLY A 31 -6.51 -18.20 -16.63
C GLY A 31 -5.87 -16.82 -16.39
N LEU A 32 -6.67 -15.83 -15.96
CA LEU A 32 -6.22 -14.49 -15.58
C LEU A 32 -6.27 -14.35 -14.06
N VAL A 33 -5.60 -13.31 -13.53
CA VAL A 33 -5.73 -12.94 -12.12
C VAL A 33 -7.18 -12.54 -11.82
N TYR A 34 -7.76 -13.16 -10.79
CA TYR A 34 -9.09 -12.85 -10.32
C TYR A 34 -9.15 -11.40 -9.80
N HIS A 35 -10.14 -10.62 -10.22
CA HIS A 35 -10.19 -9.18 -9.96
C HIS A 35 -10.02 -8.81 -8.47
N ALA A 36 -10.56 -9.60 -7.53
CA ALA A 36 -10.42 -9.32 -6.10
C ALA A 36 -8.99 -9.54 -5.58
N ARG A 37 -8.16 -10.36 -6.24
CA ARG A 37 -6.76 -10.60 -5.84
C ARG A 37 -5.89 -9.35 -6.00
N TYR A 38 -6.26 -8.43 -6.89
CA TYR A 38 -5.61 -7.12 -6.93
C TYR A 38 -5.74 -6.33 -5.63
N LEU A 39 -6.82 -6.52 -4.84
CA LEU A 39 -6.92 -5.91 -3.51
C LEU A 39 -5.83 -6.42 -2.56
N HIS A 40 -5.46 -7.70 -2.65
CA HIS A 40 -4.41 -8.31 -1.83
C HIS A 40 -3.03 -7.77 -2.25
N PHE A 41 -2.75 -7.67 -3.54
CA PHE A 41 -1.51 -7.06 -4.03
C PHE A 41 -1.37 -5.62 -3.56
N LEU A 42 -2.44 -4.82 -3.69
CA LEU A 42 -2.47 -3.43 -3.25
C LEU A 42 -2.31 -3.31 -1.72
N GLU A 43 -2.95 -4.19 -0.94
CA GLU A 43 -2.82 -4.21 0.52
C GLU A 43 -1.38 -4.49 0.96
N ARG A 44 -0.75 -5.55 0.44
CA ARG A 44 0.65 -5.86 0.72
C ARG A 44 1.55 -4.66 0.38
N GLY A 45 1.31 -3.98 -0.74
CA GLY A 45 2.00 -2.73 -1.08
C GLY A 45 1.90 -1.65 -0.01
N ARG A 46 0.72 -1.43 0.58
CA ARG A 46 0.54 -0.46 1.68
C ARG A 46 1.20 -0.90 2.99
N THR A 47 1.09 -2.20 3.30
CA THR A 47 1.67 -2.76 4.52
C THR A 47 3.18 -2.70 4.51
N ASP A 48 3.80 -3.07 3.39
CA ASP A 48 5.25 -3.01 3.23
C ASP A 48 5.77 -1.58 3.06
N TYR A 49 4.99 -0.67 2.48
CA TYR A 49 5.32 0.75 2.49
C TYR A 49 5.51 1.28 3.91
N LEU A 50 4.56 1.00 4.82
CA LEU A 50 4.68 1.40 6.22
C LEU A 50 5.92 0.79 6.88
N ARG A 51 6.23 -0.48 6.59
CA ARG A 51 7.43 -1.16 7.09
C ARG A 51 8.72 -0.46 6.63
N CYS A 52 8.80 -0.04 5.37
CA CYS A 52 9.92 0.76 4.86
C CYS A 52 10.06 2.14 5.52
N LEU A 53 8.97 2.71 6.06
CA LEU A 53 8.99 3.93 6.87
C LEU A 53 9.35 3.68 8.35
N GLY A 54 9.68 2.43 8.72
CA GLY A 54 9.97 2.03 10.09
C GLY A 54 8.73 1.81 10.95
N VAL A 55 7.56 1.58 10.32
CA VAL A 55 6.30 1.33 11.02
C VAL A 55 5.86 -0.11 10.84
N GLU A 56 5.92 -0.88 11.91
CA GLU A 56 5.32 -2.21 11.94
C GLU A 56 3.84 -2.14 12.32
N GLN A 57 2.95 -2.58 11.41
CA GLN A 57 1.51 -2.54 11.67
C GLN A 57 1.08 -3.28 12.95
N ARG A 58 1.75 -4.37 13.33
CA ARG A 58 1.44 -5.10 14.57
C ARG A 58 1.62 -4.24 15.83
N GLU A 59 2.51 -3.25 15.75
CA GLU A 59 2.87 -2.38 16.87
C GLU A 59 1.95 -1.16 16.95
N LEU A 60 1.25 -0.83 15.86
CA LEU A 60 0.38 0.35 15.78
C LEU A 60 -0.77 0.31 16.79
N LEU A 61 -1.37 -0.87 17.01
CA LEU A 61 -2.44 -1.02 18.01
C LEU A 61 -1.95 -0.70 19.43
N ASN A 62 -0.66 -0.91 19.69
CA ASN A 62 -0.02 -0.68 20.99
C ASN A 62 0.87 0.57 21.00
N ALA A 63 0.79 1.43 19.97
CA ALA A 63 1.67 2.59 19.84
C ALA A 63 1.47 3.63 20.96
N ASP A 64 0.26 3.71 21.51
CA ASP A 64 -0.12 4.54 22.65
C ASP A 64 -1.40 3.97 23.31
N GLU A 65 -1.89 4.65 24.36
CA GLU A 65 -3.10 4.25 25.10
C GLU A 65 -4.38 4.23 24.24
N GLU A 66 -4.43 4.98 23.13
CA GLU A 66 -5.58 5.00 22.24
C GLU A 66 -5.53 3.92 21.16
N GLY A 67 -4.33 3.46 20.80
CA GLY A 67 -4.06 2.50 19.73
C GLY A 67 -4.35 3.06 18.34
N LEU A 68 -3.51 2.76 17.34
CA LEU A 68 -3.66 3.28 15.97
C LEU A 68 -4.14 2.18 15.03
N VAL A 69 -5.27 2.41 14.36
CA VAL A 69 -5.87 1.45 13.43
C VAL A 69 -6.16 2.15 12.10
N PHE A 70 -5.85 1.46 11.00
CA PHE A 70 -6.15 1.90 9.64
C PHE A 70 -7.29 1.07 9.05
N VAL A 71 -8.32 1.75 8.56
CA VAL A 71 -9.46 1.10 7.91
C VAL A 71 -9.66 1.69 6.53
N VAL A 72 -9.74 0.84 5.50
CA VAL A 72 -10.09 1.29 4.15
C VAL A 72 -11.54 1.78 4.17
N HIS A 73 -11.72 3.08 3.94
CA HIS A 73 -13.04 3.72 3.92
C HIS A 73 -13.64 3.72 2.51
N ARG A 74 -12.80 3.93 1.48
CA ARG A 74 -13.22 3.92 0.08
C ARG A 74 -12.04 3.51 -0.80
N MET A 75 -12.35 2.80 -1.88
CA MET A 75 -11.38 2.44 -2.90
C MET A 75 -11.99 2.64 -4.28
N GLU A 76 -11.24 3.23 -5.19
CA GLU A 76 -11.56 3.38 -6.62
C GLU A 76 -10.51 2.60 -7.39
N ILE A 77 -10.91 1.72 -8.32
CA ILE A 77 -10.00 0.83 -9.03
C ILE A 77 -10.38 0.79 -10.50
N ASP A 78 -9.41 1.09 -11.35
CA ASP A 78 -9.47 0.88 -12.79
C ASP A 78 -8.72 -0.40 -13.15
N PHE A 79 -9.41 -1.34 -13.81
CA PHE A 79 -8.82 -2.54 -14.39
C PHE A 79 -8.47 -2.26 -15.86
N LYS A 80 -7.20 -1.94 -16.15
CA LYS A 80 -6.72 -1.52 -17.48
C LYS A 80 -6.17 -2.68 -18.31
N GLY A 81 -5.69 -3.75 -17.66
CA GLY A 81 -5.22 -4.95 -18.33
C GLY A 81 -5.03 -6.12 -17.37
N PRO A 82 -4.99 -7.37 -17.88
CA PRO A 82 -4.88 -8.55 -17.05
C PRO A 82 -3.43 -8.96 -16.79
N ALA A 83 -3.23 -9.65 -15.66
CA ALA A 83 -2.04 -10.44 -15.36
C ALA A 83 -2.35 -11.94 -15.46
N ARG A 84 -1.31 -12.76 -15.61
CA ARG A 84 -1.35 -14.22 -15.71
C ARG A 84 -0.40 -14.88 -14.71
N MET A 85 -0.54 -16.19 -14.55
CA MET A 85 0.41 -17.01 -13.80
C MET A 85 1.86 -16.68 -14.20
N ASP A 86 2.74 -16.61 -13.19
CA ASP A 86 4.15 -16.26 -13.31
C ASP A 86 4.48 -14.82 -13.76
N ASP A 87 3.48 -13.97 -14.05
CA ASP A 87 3.75 -12.55 -14.24
C ASP A 87 4.40 -11.96 -12.98
N VAL A 88 5.43 -11.13 -13.18
CA VAL A 88 6.06 -10.34 -12.12
C VAL A 88 5.44 -8.95 -12.13
N LEU A 89 4.80 -8.61 -11.01
CA LEU A 89 4.10 -7.36 -10.80
C LEU A 89 4.94 -6.41 -9.97
N THR A 90 4.99 -5.15 -10.40
CA THR A 90 5.48 -4.03 -9.61
C THR A 90 4.28 -3.29 -9.03
N ILE A 91 4.16 -3.27 -7.72
CA ILE A 91 3.17 -2.52 -6.97
C ILE A 91 3.83 -1.22 -6.52
N ARG A 92 3.34 -0.09 -7.00
CA ARG A 92 3.80 1.25 -6.62
C ARG A 92 2.78 1.87 -5.66
N THR A 93 3.24 2.44 -4.55
CA THR A 93 2.40 3.13 -3.57
C THR A 93 2.92 4.55 -3.34
N VAL A 94 2.03 5.53 -3.42
CA VAL A 94 2.35 6.96 -3.21
C VAL A 94 1.36 7.56 -2.22
N THR A 95 1.86 8.43 -1.33
CA THR A 95 1.01 9.22 -0.44
C THR A 95 0.60 10.51 -1.13
N GLU A 96 -0.70 10.65 -1.41
CA GLU A 96 -1.28 11.87 -1.97
C GLU A 96 -1.61 12.88 -0.87
N LYS A 97 -2.14 12.37 0.25
CA LYS A 97 -2.51 13.17 1.42
C LYS A 97 -2.32 12.34 2.69
N ALA A 98 -1.65 12.89 3.68
CA ALA A 98 -1.59 12.30 5.02
C ALA A 98 -1.75 13.40 6.07
N GLY A 99 -2.66 13.20 7.02
CA GLY A 99 -2.89 14.14 8.11
C GLY A 99 -4.34 14.13 8.61
N GLY A 100 -4.56 14.48 9.87
CA GLY A 100 -5.89 14.38 10.48
C GLY A 100 -6.37 12.93 10.56
N ALA A 101 -7.68 12.70 10.46
CA ALA A 101 -8.29 11.37 10.64
C ALA A 101 -8.44 10.56 9.34
N LYS A 102 -7.76 10.97 8.26
CA LYS A 102 -7.80 10.27 6.97
C LYS A 102 -6.49 10.43 6.21
N MET A 103 -6.15 9.45 5.39
CA MET A 103 -5.07 9.54 4.40
C MET A 103 -5.58 9.06 3.04
N VAL A 104 -4.93 9.53 1.98
CA VAL A 104 -5.22 9.19 0.59
C VAL A 104 -3.94 8.67 -0.03
N LEU A 105 -4.00 7.46 -0.56
CA LEU A 105 -2.91 6.82 -1.28
C LEU A 105 -3.32 6.59 -2.74
N SER A 106 -2.39 6.78 -3.67
CA SER A 106 -2.50 6.27 -5.03
C SER A 106 -1.62 5.03 -5.16
N GLN A 107 -2.12 4.03 -5.89
CA GLN A 107 -1.40 2.79 -6.12
C GLN A 107 -1.52 2.35 -7.56
N GLU A 108 -0.44 1.79 -8.10
CA GLU A 108 -0.40 1.20 -9.42
C GLU A 108 0.09 -0.24 -9.34
N ILE A 109 -0.42 -1.10 -10.21
CA ILE A 109 0.16 -2.42 -10.48
C ILE A 109 0.56 -2.47 -11.94
N ARG A 110 1.85 -2.73 -12.18
CA ARG A 110 2.44 -2.80 -13.52
C ARG A 110 3.08 -4.16 -13.77
N ARG A 111 3.08 -4.60 -15.04
CA ARG A 111 3.93 -5.70 -15.53
C ARG A 111 4.93 -5.10 -16.52
N GLY A 112 6.20 -5.05 -16.12
CA GLY A 112 7.18 -4.18 -16.78
C GLY A 112 6.64 -2.75 -16.85
N ASP A 113 6.64 -2.15 -18.04
CA ASP A 113 6.14 -0.79 -18.25
C ASP A 113 4.61 -0.70 -18.42
N THR A 114 3.92 -1.83 -18.55
CA THR A 114 2.47 -1.85 -18.81
C THR A 114 1.69 -1.65 -17.52
N LEU A 115 0.90 -0.58 -17.45
CA LEU A 115 -0.05 -0.35 -16.36
C LEU A 115 -1.25 -1.30 -16.46
N LEU A 116 -1.46 -2.11 -15.41
CA LEU A 116 -2.56 -3.07 -15.35
C LEU A 116 -3.69 -2.55 -14.45
N ILE A 117 -3.34 -2.01 -13.29
CA ILE A 117 -4.30 -1.48 -12.30
C ILE A 117 -3.87 -0.09 -11.88
N ALA A 118 -4.82 0.84 -11.81
CA ALA A 118 -4.67 2.09 -11.09
C ALA A 118 -5.72 2.13 -9.98
N ALA A 119 -5.31 2.50 -8.77
CA ALA A 119 -6.19 2.54 -7.62
C ALA A 119 -5.97 3.80 -6.79
N LYS A 120 -7.06 4.32 -6.23
CA LYS A 120 -7.05 5.36 -5.20
C LYS A 120 -7.70 4.80 -3.94
N VAL A 121 -6.98 4.90 -2.82
CA VAL A 121 -7.42 4.35 -1.53
C VAL A 121 -7.56 5.48 -0.53
N ILE A 122 -8.73 5.58 0.08
CA ILE A 122 -9.00 6.49 1.20
C ILE A 122 -9.06 5.65 2.47
N ILE A 123 -8.16 5.94 3.40
CA ILE A 123 -8.01 5.21 4.66
C ILE A 123 -8.44 6.13 5.79
N ALA A 124 -9.36 5.65 6.63
CA ALA A 124 -9.70 6.28 7.90
C ALA A 124 -8.67 5.87 8.96
N VAL A 125 -8.29 6.84 9.80
CA VAL A 125 -7.43 6.63 10.96
C VAL A 125 -8.32 6.65 12.19
N ILE A 126 -8.36 5.52 12.90
CA ILE A 126 -9.24 5.34 14.06
C ILE A 126 -8.45 4.83 15.26
N ASN A 127 -8.99 5.05 16.45
CA ASN A 127 -8.47 4.46 17.68
C ASN A 127 -8.97 3.02 17.86
N ALA A 128 -8.46 2.30 18.87
CA ALA A 128 -8.87 0.93 19.18
C ALA A 128 -10.37 0.79 19.50
N LYS A 129 -11.06 1.90 19.84
CA LYS A 129 -12.51 1.97 20.09
C LYS A 129 -13.32 2.30 18.83
N GLY A 130 -12.67 2.37 17.66
CA GLY A 130 -13.32 2.67 16.38
C GLY A 130 -13.66 4.13 16.13
N ARG A 131 -13.18 5.07 16.97
CA ARG A 131 -13.44 6.50 16.80
C ARG A 131 -12.35 7.16 15.95
N PRO A 132 -12.70 8.14 15.09
CA PRO A 132 -11.70 8.88 14.33
C PRO A 132 -10.62 9.48 15.24
N ARG A 133 -9.35 9.29 14.88
CA ARG A 133 -8.20 9.90 15.57
C ARG A 133 -7.23 10.48 14.56
N ARG A 134 -6.42 11.45 14.97
CA ARG A 134 -5.40 12.04 14.10
C ARG A 134 -4.23 11.07 13.86
N LEU A 135 -3.75 10.99 12.63
CA LEU A 135 -2.49 10.33 12.27
C LEU A 135 -1.31 11.01 13.00
N PRO A 136 -0.43 10.27 13.68
CA PRO A 136 0.74 10.85 14.32
C PRO A 136 1.57 11.71 13.35
N GLU A 137 1.95 12.91 13.78
CA GLU A 137 2.57 13.92 12.90
C GLU A 137 3.89 13.44 12.30
N LYS A 138 4.69 12.71 13.08
CA LYS A 138 5.93 12.09 12.61
C LYS A 138 5.67 11.12 11.43
N LEU A 139 4.65 10.27 11.55
CA LEU A 139 4.30 9.32 10.49
C LEU A 139 3.75 10.04 9.26
N ALA A 140 2.88 11.03 9.46
CA ALA A 140 2.35 11.85 8.36
C ALA A 140 3.50 12.52 7.56
N ALA A 141 4.48 13.10 8.26
CA ALA A 141 5.64 13.72 7.64
C ALA A 141 6.51 12.70 6.88
N GLN A 142 6.76 11.52 7.45
CA GLN A 142 7.51 10.45 6.78
C GLN A 142 6.82 9.98 5.49
N MET A 143 5.50 9.82 5.52
CA MET A 143 4.71 9.41 4.35
C MET A 143 4.75 10.45 3.21
N LEU A 144 4.61 11.73 3.56
CA LEU A 144 4.66 12.83 2.60
C LEU A 144 6.07 12.98 2.00
N ALA A 145 7.11 13.00 2.83
CA ALA A 145 8.50 13.13 2.37
C ALA A 145 8.92 11.96 1.44
N ALA A 146 8.49 10.73 1.74
CA ALA A 146 8.73 9.58 0.86
C ALA A 146 8.04 9.71 -0.51
N SER A 147 7.04 10.59 -0.64
CA SER A 147 6.28 10.83 -1.88
C SER A 147 6.74 12.08 -2.64
N GLU A 148 7.46 13.00 -1.99
CA GLU A 148 7.97 14.25 -2.58
C GLU A 148 9.28 14.07 -3.37
N ASN A 149 10.04 12.99 -3.14
CA ASN A 149 11.32 12.76 -3.81
C ASN A 149 11.22 12.41 -5.32
N ALA A 150 10.06 12.55 -5.97
CA ALA A 150 9.87 12.35 -7.42
C ALA A 150 10.19 13.61 -8.25
N GLY A 151 11.34 14.25 -7.95
CA GLY A 151 11.87 15.40 -8.68
C GLY A 151 12.88 15.01 -9.74
#